data_AF-A0A2G6DNA0-F1
#
_entry.id   AF-A0A2G6DNA0-F1
#
_cell.length_a   1.000
_cell.length_b   1.000
_cell.length_c   1.000
_cell.angle_alpha   90.00
_cell.angle_beta   90.00
_cell.angle_gamma   90.00
#
_symmetry.space_group_name_H-M   'P 1'
#
loop_
_entity.id
_entity.type
_entity.pdbx_description
1 polymer ?
#
loop_
_entity_poly.entity_id
_entity_poly.type
_entity_poly.pdbx_seq_one_letter_code
_entity_poly.pdbx_strand_id
1 'polypeptide(L)'
;MSILLTRIDNRLIHGQVGMTWVMTLQANLVVVVDDNVAEDPLQQTLMSSVLQTSGAGVRFFSVQKMIDVIHKASDRQKIFIVVPNPEVAWKLVEGGVPIEEINIGNMHFSKGKTQLSKKVYVDESDLDY
;
A
#
# COMPACT_ATOMS: atom_id res chain seq x y z
N MET A 1 13.53 0.54 -12.72
CA MET A 1 12.64 0.80 -11.57
C MET A 1 12.33 -0.55 -10.93
N SER A 2 12.23 -0.63 -9.59
CA SER A 2 11.83 -1.89 -8.93
C SER A 2 10.73 -1.64 -7.90
N ILE A 3 9.52 -2.13 -8.19
CA ILE A 3 8.48 -2.35 -7.17
C ILE A 3 8.88 -3.62 -6.43
N LEU A 4 9.22 -3.49 -5.15
CA LEU A 4 9.68 -4.61 -4.33
C LEU A 4 8.52 -5.43 -3.78
N LEU A 5 7.42 -4.76 -3.46
CA LEU A 5 6.22 -5.39 -2.94
C LEU A 5 5.03 -4.44 -3.07
N THR A 6 3.85 -5.01 -3.33
CA THR A 6 2.56 -4.35 -3.10
C THR A 6 1.87 -5.06 -1.94
N ARG A 7 1.44 -4.30 -0.93
CA ARG A 7 0.77 -4.87 0.26
C ARG A 7 -0.61 -4.26 0.46
N ILE A 8 -1.60 -5.13 0.68
CA ILE A 8 -2.93 -4.75 1.13
C ILE A 8 -2.94 -4.70 2.65
N ASP A 9 -3.24 -3.52 3.22
CA ASP A 9 -3.42 -3.36 4.66
C ASP A 9 -4.41 -2.22 4.93
N ASN A 10 -5.56 -2.52 5.55
CA ASN A 10 -6.59 -1.51 5.87
C ASN A 10 -6.07 -0.37 6.74
N ARG A 11 -4.97 -0.58 7.48
CA ARG A 11 -4.36 0.45 8.34
C ARG A 11 -3.21 1.18 7.66
N LEU A 12 -2.90 0.84 6.42
CA LEU A 12 -1.82 1.41 5.61
C LEU A 12 -0.50 1.39 6.38
N ILE A 13 0.16 2.54 6.54
CA ILE A 13 1.37 2.66 7.35
C ILE A 13 0.98 2.93 8.81
N HIS A 14 1.21 1.93 9.66
CA HIS A 14 0.90 2.04 11.08
C HIS A 14 1.89 1.28 11.97
N GLY A 15 2.12 1.83 13.17
CA GLY A 15 2.96 1.21 14.21
C GLY A 15 4.32 0.75 13.69
N GLN A 16 4.88 -0.31 14.28
CA GLN A 16 6.18 -0.84 13.85
C GLN A 16 6.09 -1.71 12.58
N VAL A 17 4.88 -2.05 12.11
CA VAL A 17 4.70 -2.96 10.97
C VAL A 17 5.18 -2.32 9.68
N GLY A 18 4.80 -1.06 9.41
CA GLY A 18 5.28 -0.32 8.24
C GLY A 18 6.81 -0.24 8.21
N MET A 19 7.42 0.12 9.35
CA MET A 19 8.87 0.17 9.51
C MET A 19 9.56 -1.17 9.25
N THR A 20 9.00 -2.26 9.78
CA THR A 20 9.57 -3.60 9.60
C THR A 20 9.64 -3.97 8.12
N TRP A 21 8.55 -3.75 7.37
CA TRP A 21 8.54 -4.02 5.93
C TRP A 21 9.55 -3.18 5.16
N VAL A 22 9.63 -1.88 5.44
CA VAL A 22 10.61 -1.00 4.79
C VAL A 22 12.03 -1.49 5.01
N MET A 23 12.38 -1.86 6.24
CA MET A 23 13.72 -2.36 6.59
C MET A 23 14.00 -3.74 5.98
N THR A 24 13.04 -4.66 6.01
CA THR A 24 13.18 -6.01 5.44
C THR A 24 13.35 -5.97 3.93
N LEU A 25 12.56 -5.14 3.23
CA LEU A 25 12.63 -4.99 1.78
C LEU A 25 13.82 -4.12 1.34
N GLN A 26 14.41 -3.35 2.27
CA GLN A 26 15.36 -2.27 1.95
C GLN A 26 14.77 -1.27 0.95
N ALA A 27 13.47 -0.99 1.10
CA ALA A 27 12.77 0.00 0.30
C ALA A 27 13.29 1.40 0.65
N ASN A 28 13.51 2.25 -0.36
CA ASN A 28 13.89 3.64 -0.16
C ASN A 28 12.76 4.63 -0.48
N LEU A 29 11.62 4.11 -0.96
CA LEU A 29 10.41 4.86 -1.19
C LEU A 29 9.19 4.01 -0.82
N VAL A 30 8.34 4.54 0.04
CA VAL A 30 7.01 4.01 0.31
C VAL A 30 5.99 4.87 -0.44
N VAL A 31 5.09 4.23 -1.17
CA VAL A 31 3.95 4.91 -1.81
C VAL A 31 2.68 4.34 -1.22
N VAL A 32 1.99 5.17 -0.45
CA VAL A 32 0.64 4.90 0.04
C VAL A 32 -0.32 5.33 -1.05
N VAL A 33 -1.11 4.39 -1.58
CA VAL A 33 -2.06 4.67 -2.65
C VAL A 33 -3.47 4.55 -2.08
N ASP A 34 -4.06 5.70 -1.80
CA ASP A 34 -5.41 5.85 -1.26
C ASP A 34 -5.89 7.29 -1.54
N ASP A 35 -7.02 7.43 -2.22
CA ASP A 35 -7.53 8.73 -2.66
C ASP A 35 -7.89 9.65 -1.48
N ASN A 36 -8.33 9.09 -0.34
CA ASN A 36 -8.67 9.89 0.84
C ASN A 36 -7.42 10.37 1.57
N VAL A 37 -6.44 9.48 1.76
CA VAL A 37 -5.16 9.83 2.41
C VAL A 37 -4.38 10.83 1.57
N ALA A 38 -4.43 10.74 0.24
CA ALA A 38 -3.79 11.70 -0.65
C ALA A 38 -4.27 13.14 -0.43
N GLU A 39 -5.48 13.33 0.11
CA GLU A 39 -6.10 14.63 0.39
C GLU A 39 -6.19 14.96 1.90
N ASP A 40 -5.63 14.12 2.79
CA ASP A 40 -5.68 14.30 4.25
C ASP A 40 -4.27 14.56 4.85
N PRO A 41 -3.85 15.83 5.01
CA PRO A 41 -2.53 16.18 5.55
C PRO A 41 -2.26 15.64 6.96
N LEU A 42 -3.30 15.46 7.78
CA LEU A 42 -3.15 14.93 9.13
C LEU A 42 -2.77 13.45 9.08
N GLN A 43 -3.49 12.66 8.30
CA GLN A 43 -3.14 11.25 8.10
C GLN A 43 -1.76 11.09 7.48
N GLN A 44 -1.42 11.89 6.47
CA GLN A 44 -0.08 11.88 5.88
C GLN A 44 1.02 12.18 6.90
N THR A 45 0.80 13.17 7.77
CA THR A 45 1.76 13.53 8.83
C THR A 45 1.95 12.37 9.81
N LEU A 46 0.85 11.74 10.24
CA LEU A 46 0.89 10.60 11.16
C LEU A 46 1.61 9.40 10.54
N MET A 47 1.30 9.04 9.29
CA MET A 47 1.96 7.94 8.59
C MET A 47 3.45 8.22 8.33
N SER A 48 3.78 9.47 7.96
CA SER A 48 5.17 9.88 7.76
C SER A 48 5.98 9.77 9.05
N SER A 49 5.38 10.09 10.20
CA SER A 49 6.04 10.00 11.52
C SER A 49 6.49 8.57 11.85
N VAL A 50 5.74 7.57 11.40
CA VAL A 50 6.09 6.14 11.56
C VAL A 50 7.39 5.81 10.85
N LEU A 51 7.67 6.43 9.69
CA LEU A 51 8.80 6.09 8.82
C LEU A 51 10.03 6.97 9.02
N GLN A 52 10.00 7.96 9.92
CA GLN A 52 11.05 8.96 10.07
C GLN A 52 12.46 8.39 10.27
N THR A 53 12.58 7.25 10.96
CA THR A 53 13.88 6.63 11.26
C THR A 53 14.33 5.62 10.22
N SER A 54 13.51 5.33 9.18
CA SER A 54 13.87 4.38 8.12
C SER A 54 14.84 4.94 7.08
N GLY A 55 14.90 6.27 6.95
CA GLY A 55 15.59 6.93 5.83
C GLY A 55 14.89 6.78 4.48
N ALA A 56 13.74 6.09 4.40
CA ALA A 56 12.94 6.00 3.19
C ALA A 56 12.07 7.24 3.01
N GLY A 57 11.90 7.68 1.75
CA GLY A 57 10.89 8.67 1.40
C GLY A 57 9.49 8.08 1.50
N VAL A 58 8.48 8.92 1.76
CA VAL A 58 7.06 8.54 1.68
C VAL A 58 6.33 9.46 0.72
N ARG A 59 5.41 8.89 -0.06
CA ARG A 59 4.49 9.61 -0.94
C ARG A 59 3.08 9.07 -0.74
N PHE A 60 2.11 9.97 -0.89
CA PHE A 60 0.69 9.68 -0.79
C PHE A 60 0.08 10.05 -2.13
N PHE A 61 -0.42 9.07 -2.87
CA PHE A 61 -0.97 9.26 -4.20
C PHE A 61 -2.40 8.76 -4.26
N SER A 62 -3.20 9.44 -5.08
CA SER A 62 -4.42 8.85 -5.60
C SER A 62 -4.10 7.68 -6.51
N VAL A 63 -5.09 6.81 -6.75
CA VAL A 63 -4.97 5.65 -7.65
C VAL A 63 -4.55 6.12 -9.05
N GLN A 64 -5.25 7.12 -9.60
CA GLN A 64 -4.94 7.67 -10.91
C GLN A 64 -3.53 8.27 -10.96
N LYS A 65 -3.13 9.01 -9.92
CA LYS A 65 -1.80 9.61 -9.87
C LYS A 65 -0.71 8.55 -9.91
N MET A 66 -0.89 7.44 -9.19
CA MET A 66 0.06 6.33 -9.19
C MET A 66 0.20 5.74 -10.60
N ILE A 67 -0.92 5.45 -11.27
CA ILE A 67 -0.95 4.93 -12.65
C ILE A 67 -0.19 5.85 -13.61
N ASP A 68 -0.45 7.16 -13.54
CA ASP A 68 0.13 8.14 -14.46
C ASP A 68 1.65 8.34 -14.31
N VAL A 69 2.20 8.06 -13.13
CA VAL A 69 3.59 8.42 -12.79
C VAL A 69 4.50 7.24 -12.54
N ILE A 70 3.97 6.04 -12.29
CA ILE A 70 4.82 4.91 -11.91
C ILE A 70 5.89 4.61 -12.98
N HIS A 71 5.53 4.69 -14.26
CA HIS A 71 6.44 4.47 -15.38
C HIS A 71 7.56 5.54 -15.51
N LYS A 72 7.49 6.62 -14.73
CA LYS A 72 8.52 7.68 -14.66
C LYS A 72 9.49 7.50 -13.49
N ALA A 73 9.31 6.47 -12.66
CA ALA A 73 10.19 6.23 -11.54
C ALA A 73 11.59 5.83 -11.99
N SER A 74 12.59 6.37 -11.31
CA SER A 74 14.00 6.12 -11.56
C SER A 74 14.40 4.70 -11.17
N ASP A 75 15.40 4.14 -11.85
CA ASP A 75 15.98 2.84 -11.51
C ASP A 75 16.56 2.75 -10.09
N ARG A 76 16.88 3.89 -9.48
CA ARG A 76 17.35 3.96 -8.09
C ARG A 76 16.21 3.80 -7.07
N GLN A 77 14.95 3.95 -7.47
CA GLN A 77 13.80 3.82 -6.59
C GLN A 77 13.47 2.35 -6.36
N LYS A 78 13.48 1.97 -5.08
CA LYS A 78 13.08 0.68 -4.53
C LYS A 78 11.75 0.88 -3.80
N ILE A 79 10.66 0.61 -4.50
CA ILE A 79 9.32 1.07 -4.14
C ILE A 79 8.58 -0.01 -3.36
N PHE A 80 8.03 0.37 -2.21
CA PHE A 80 7.05 -0.42 -1.47
C PHE A 80 5.68 0.25 -1.56
N ILE A 81 4.71 -0.42 -2.19
CA ILE A 81 3.35 0.10 -2.37
C ILE A 81 2.46 -0.45 -1.27
N VAL A 82 1.67 0.42 -0.64
CA VAL A 82 0.66 0.04 0.36
C VAL A 82 -0.70 0.57 -0.04
N VAL A 83 -1.69 -0.32 -0.09
CA VAL A 83 -3.08 -0.03 -0.51
C VAL A 83 -4.06 -0.51 0.55
N PRO A 84 -5.25 0.08 0.66
CA PRO A 84 -6.19 -0.23 1.72
C PRO A 84 -6.94 -1.55 1.52
N ASN A 85 -7.21 -1.98 0.27
CA ASN A 85 -8.11 -3.09 -0.04
C ASN A 85 -7.81 -3.73 -1.42
N PRO A 86 -8.42 -4.90 -1.74
CA PRO A 86 -8.28 -5.57 -3.03
C PRO A 86 -8.71 -4.73 -4.23
N GLU A 87 -9.80 -3.97 -4.12
CA GLU A 87 -10.29 -3.11 -5.20
C GLU A 87 -9.23 -2.09 -5.68
N VAL A 88 -8.54 -1.43 -4.74
CA VAL A 88 -7.47 -0.50 -5.10
C VAL A 88 -6.29 -1.24 -5.75
N ALA A 89 -5.92 -2.41 -5.23
CA ALA A 89 -4.86 -3.22 -5.83
C ALA A 89 -5.22 -3.62 -7.28
N TRP A 90 -6.45 -4.08 -7.49
CA TRP A 90 -7.01 -4.44 -8.79
C TRP A 90 -6.94 -3.25 -9.77
N LYS A 91 -7.42 -2.06 -9.36
CA LYS A 91 -7.37 -0.84 -10.19
C LYS A 91 -5.94 -0.48 -10.62
N LEU A 92 -4.94 -0.71 -9.77
CA LEU A 92 -3.54 -0.48 -10.15
C LEU A 92 -3.07 -1.50 -11.18
N VAL A 93 -3.40 -2.77 -11.01
CA VAL A 93 -3.07 -3.83 -11.98
C VAL A 93 -3.75 -3.55 -13.34
N GLU A 94 -5.05 -3.29 -13.32
CA GLU A 94 -5.85 -2.95 -14.51
C GLU A 94 -5.34 -1.66 -15.19
N GLY A 95 -4.91 -0.68 -14.40
CA GLY A 95 -4.28 0.56 -14.86
C GLY A 95 -2.85 0.39 -15.40
N GLY A 96 -2.29 -0.81 -15.42
CA GLY A 96 -0.97 -1.08 -16.00
C GLY A 96 0.21 -0.75 -15.07
N VAL A 97 -0.02 -0.70 -13.76
CA VAL A 97 1.08 -0.70 -12.78
C VAL A 97 1.72 -2.10 -12.78
N PRO A 98 3.05 -2.23 -12.95
CA PRO A 98 3.71 -3.53 -13.09
C PRO A 98 3.84 -4.25 -11.73
N ILE A 99 2.73 -4.78 -11.22
CA ILE A 99 2.64 -5.52 -9.97
C ILE A 99 2.69 -7.02 -10.29
N GLU A 100 3.73 -7.71 -9.82
CA GLU A 100 3.89 -9.16 -10.03
C GLU A 100 3.31 -9.97 -8.87
N GLU A 101 3.43 -9.45 -7.65
CA GLU A 101 2.98 -10.12 -6.43
C GLU A 101 2.28 -9.13 -5.50
N ILE A 102 1.24 -9.63 -4.82
CA ILE A 102 0.50 -8.89 -3.80
C ILE A 102 0.56 -9.65 -2.48
N ASN A 103 1.02 -8.95 -1.46
CA ASN A 103 1.02 -9.44 -0.09
C ASN A 103 -0.27 -9.01 0.64
N ILE A 104 -1.05 -9.99 1.11
CA ILE A 104 -2.27 -9.72 1.89
C ILE A 104 -1.93 -9.57 3.37
N GLY A 105 -2.16 -8.37 3.89
CA GLY A 105 -1.86 -7.98 5.25
C GLY A 105 -3.05 -8.05 6.19
N ASN A 106 -3.47 -6.89 6.67
CA ASN A 106 -4.64 -6.77 7.54
C ASN A 106 -5.86 -6.40 6.70
N MET A 107 -6.88 -7.25 6.74
CA MET A 107 -8.22 -6.94 6.28
C MET A 107 -9.16 -7.16 7.47
N HIS A 108 -9.63 -6.07 8.08
CA HIS A 108 -10.43 -6.06 9.30
C HIS A 108 -11.79 -6.72 9.10
N PHE A 109 -12.28 -7.32 10.19
CA PHE A 109 -13.65 -7.80 10.24
C PHE A 109 -14.64 -6.63 10.15
N SER A 110 -15.66 -6.80 9.32
CA SER A 110 -16.90 -6.04 9.34
C SER A 110 -18.07 -7.02 9.18
N LYS A 111 -19.28 -6.60 9.55
CA LYS A 111 -20.48 -7.44 9.44
C LYS A 111 -20.65 -7.91 7.98
N GLY A 112 -20.70 -9.22 7.78
CA GLY A 112 -20.82 -9.85 6.46
C GLY A 112 -19.52 -10.50 5.97
N LYS A 113 -18.36 -10.16 6.56
CA LYS A 113 -17.09 -10.78 6.18
C LYS A 113 -16.85 -12.11 6.88
N THR A 114 -16.32 -13.06 6.13
CA THR A 114 -15.87 -14.38 6.59
C THR A 114 -14.37 -14.35 6.84
N GLN A 115 -13.93 -15.03 7.91
CA GLN A 115 -12.52 -15.12 8.25
C GLN A 115 -11.78 -16.13 7.35
N LEU A 116 -10.72 -15.69 6.67
CA LEU A 116 -9.80 -16.57 5.94
C LEU A 116 -8.51 -16.85 6.73
N SER A 117 -8.02 -15.85 7.48
CA SER A 117 -6.87 -16.00 8.35
C SER A 117 -7.03 -15.17 9.63
N LYS A 118 -6.08 -15.27 10.55
CA LYS A 118 -6.11 -14.52 11.82
C LYS A 118 -6.31 -13.00 11.62
N LYS A 119 -5.83 -12.44 10.49
CA LYS A 119 -5.89 -11.00 10.20
C LYS A 119 -6.59 -10.67 8.88
N VAL A 120 -7.22 -11.65 8.23
CA VAL A 120 -7.84 -11.47 6.91
C VAL A 120 -9.28 -11.94 6.97
N TYR A 121 -10.19 -11.00 6.80
CA TYR A 121 -11.63 -11.20 6.69
C TYR A 121 -12.08 -10.63 5.35
N VAL A 122 -12.89 -11.38 4.61
CA VAL A 122 -13.33 -11.04 3.25
C VAL A 122 -14.83 -11.24 3.08
N ASP A 123 -15.48 -10.43 2.26
CA ASP A 123 -16.81 -10.71 1.70
C ASP A 123 -16.71 -11.13 0.22
N GLU A 124 -17.86 -11.30 -0.44
CA GLU A 124 -17.90 -11.66 -1.86
C GLU A 124 -17.25 -10.58 -2.74
N SER A 125 -17.42 -9.30 -2.42
CA SER A 125 -16.82 -8.22 -3.20
C SER A 125 -15.30 -8.20 -3.06
N ASP A 126 -14.74 -8.49 -1.89
CA ASP A 126 -13.28 -8.62 -1.73
C ASP A 126 -12.70 -9.79 -2.53
N LEU A 127 -13.50 -10.84 -2.77
CA LEU A 127 -13.08 -12.05 -3.51
C LEU A 127 -13.20 -11.91 -5.03
N ASP A 128 -14.03 -10.98 -5.50
CA ASP A 128 -14.18 -10.68 -6.93
C ASP A 128 -12.96 -9.94 -7.52
N TYR A 129 -12.14 -9.31 -6.66
CA TYR A 129 -10.91 -8.60 -7.01
C TYR A 129 -9.65 -9.43 -6.73
#